data_AF-A0ABD2P3Y1-F1
#
_entry.id   AF-A0ABD2P3Y1-F1
#
_cell.length_a   1.000
_cell.length_b   1.000
_cell.length_c   1.000
_cell.angle_alpha   90.00
_cell.angle_beta   90.00
_cell.angle_gamma   90.00
#
_symmetry.space_group_name_H-M   'P 1'
#
loop_
_entity.id
_entity.type
_entity.pdbx_description
1 polymer ?
#
loop_
_entity_poly.entity_id
_entity_poly.type
_entity_poly.pdbx_seq_one_letter_code
_entity_poly.pdbx_strand_id
1 'polypeptide(L)'
;KEVVRKLITDMEQQSTSPINVLHAIRMTDKAWRSVYVTTISNCFKSCGFSMSQEEASEEPLEPDMSLEADWNKLQNTEVQFEDYVTCDEGLATTGTLTDAEIIDIVNQDINEDNVDENDVDHTDPAVFEPLISNKEARAAINTLRSFKM
;
A
#
# COMPACT_ATOMS: atom_id res chain seq x y z
N LYS A 1 9.68 -9.89 14.79
CA LYS A 1 10.09 -10.73 15.93
C LYS A 1 9.41 -12.10 15.94
N GLU A 2 8.09 -12.21 15.78
CA GLU A 2 7.38 -13.51 15.82
C GLU A 2 7.75 -14.46 14.67
N VAL A 3 7.94 -13.93 13.45
CA VAL A 3 8.40 -14.70 12.28
C VAL A 3 9.73 -15.40 12.58
N VAL A 4 10.72 -14.66 13.09
CA VAL A 4 12.04 -15.19 13.44
C VAL A 4 11.95 -16.27 14.52
N ARG A 5 11.12 -16.06 15.56
CA ARG A 5 10.90 -17.10 16.59
C ARG A 5 10.31 -18.37 16.01
N LYS A 6 9.33 -18.25 15.11
CA LYS A 6 8.77 -19.41 14.42
C LYS A 6 9.85 -20.15 13.61
N LEU A 7 10.68 -19.44 12.84
CA LEU A 7 11.78 -20.08 12.10
C LEU A 7 12.74 -20.83 13.02
N ILE A 8 13.13 -20.24 14.16
CA ILE A 8 14.02 -20.88 15.13
C ILE A 8 13.37 -22.15 15.70
N THR A 9 12.10 -22.08 16.10
CA THR A 9 11.36 -23.26 16.60
C THR A 9 11.26 -24.36 15.54
N ASP A 10 10.99 -24.00 14.30
CA ASP A 10 10.94 -24.94 13.17
C ASP A 10 12.33 -25.60 12.96
N MET A 11 13.43 -24.84 13.06
CA MET A 11 14.80 -25.37 13.01
C MET A 11 15.12 -26.34 14.16
N GLU A 12 14.75 -25.98 15.40
CA GLU A 12 14.94 -26.81 16.60
C GLU A 12 14.15 -28.12 16.52
N GLN A 13 12.96 -28.08 15.93
CA GLN A 13 12.09 -29.24 15.74
C GLN A 13 12.41 -30.02 14.45
N GLN A 14 13.42 -29.57 13.69
CA GLN A 14 13.79 -30.14 12.40
C GLN A 14 12.58 -30.28 11.44
N SER A 15 11.70 -29.29 11.50
CA SER A 15 10.45 -29.18 10.75
C SER A 15 10.49 -27.94 9.86
N THR A 16 9.74 -27.94 8.76
CA THR A 16 9.61 -26.78 7.88
C THR A 16 8.12 -26.51 7.65
N SER A 17 7.51 -25.68 8.51
CA SER A 17 6.09 -25.36 8.39
C SER A 17 5.92 -23.96 7.78
N PRO A 18 5.25 -23.83 6.61
CA PRO A 18 5.05 -22.54 5.98
C PRO A 18 4.22 -21.61 6.87
N ILE A 19 4.55 -20.32 6.84
CA ILE A 19 3.73 -19.28 7.45
C ILE A 19 2.50 -19.13 6.57
N ASN A 20 1.33 -19.47 7.12
CA ASN A 20 0.05 -19.32 6.44
C ASN A 20 -0.67 -18.07 6.96
N VAL A 21 -1.83 -17.76 6.38
CA VAL A 21 -2.62 -16.58 6.75
C VAL A 21 -3.00 -16.58 8.24
N LEU A 22 -3.35 -17.73 8.81
CA LEU A 22 -3.68 -17.83 10.24
C LEU A 22 -2.47 -17.50 11.13
N HIS A 23 -1.27 -17.99 10.76
CA HIS A 23 -0.03 -17.63 11.43
C HIS A 23 0.22 -16.12 11.34
N ALA A 24 0.08 -15.52 10.15
CA ALA A 24 0.26 -14.10 9.94
C ALA A 24 -0.68 -13.27 10.82
N ILE A 25 -1.99 -13.58 10.84
CA ILE A 25 -2.99 -12.88 11.68
C ILE A 25 -2.60 -12.95 13.16
N ARG A 26 -2.24 -14.13 13.66
CA ARG A 26 -1.83 -14.30 15.07
C ARG A 26 -0.55 -13.54 15.41
N MET A 27 0.41 -13.51 14.48
CA MET A 27 1.64 -12.74 14.65
C MET A 27 1.37 -11.24 14.66
N THR A 28 0.46 -10.76 13.80
CA THR A 28 0.04 -9.36 13.75
C THR A 28 -0.69 -8.94 15.02
N ASP A 29 -1.67 -9.71 15.50
CA ASP A 29 -2.35 -9.43 16.78
C ASP A 29 -1.35 -9.35 17.94
N LYS A 30 -0.42 -10.30 18.01
CA LYS A 30 0.62 -10.30 19.05
C LYS A 30 1.56 -9.10 18.94
N ALA A 31 1.93 -8.69 17.73
CA ALA A 31 2.76 -7.51 17.50
C ALA A 31 1.99 -6.23 17.89
N TRP A 32 0.71 -6.13 17.50
CA TRP A 32 -0.15 -5.00 17.82
C TRP A 32 -0.32 -4.80 19.32
N ARG A 33 -0.56 -5.88 20.08
CA ARG A 33 -0.63 -5.84 21.55
C ARG A 33 0.66 -5.37 22.24
N SER A 34 1.79 -5.37 21.54
CA SER A 34 3.07 -4.88 22.07
C SER A 34 3.34 -3.41 21.77
N VAL A 35 2.46 -2.75 21.01
CA VAL A 35 2.53 -1.31 20.73
C VAL A 35 2.00 -0.56 21.94
N TYR A 36 2.80 0.36 22.47
CA TYR A 36 2.37 1.21 23.58
C TYR A 36 1.56 2.40 23.08
N VAL A 37 0.60 2.87 23.90
CA VAL A 37 -0.18 4.09 23.62
C VAL A 37 0.73 5.29 23.34
N THR A 38 1.86 5.39 24.03
CA THR A 38 2.87 6.44 23.79
C THR A 38 3.50 6.34 22.41
N THR A 39 3.72 5.13 21.87
CA THR A 39 4.19 4.94 20.50
C THR A 39 3.17 5.48 19.50
N ILE A 40 1.89 5.15 19.68
CA ILE A 40 0.81 5.64 18.82
C ILE A 40 0.73 7.17 18.90
N SER A 41 0.69 7.74 20.11
CA SER A 41 0.65 9.18 20.33
C SER A 41 1.83 9.90 19.66
N ASN A 42 3.05 9.34 19.75
CA ASN A 42 4.22 9.92 19.12
C ASN A 42 4.14 9.88 17.59
N CYS A 43 3.60 8.81 17.00
CA CYS A 43 3.36 8.75 15.54
C CYS A 43 2.42 9.87 15.08
N PHE A 44 1.29 10.08 15.79
CA PHE A 44 0.38 11.19 15.48
C PHE A 44 1.06 12.55 15.61
N LYS A 45 1.85 12.77 16.67
CA LYS A 45 2.63 14.01 16.86
C LYS A 45 3.62 14.25 15.72
N SER A 46 4.34 13.21 15.28
CA SER A 46 5.28 13.31 14.15
C SER A 46 4.59 13.65 12.83
N CYS A 47 3.31 13.30 12.67
CA CYS A 47 2.49 13.67 11.52
C CYS A 47 1.82 15.05 11.67
N GLY A 48 2.19 15.85 12.68
CA GLY A 48 1.62 17.18 12.91
C GLY A 48 0.31 17.20 13.68
N PHE A 49 -0.21 16.04 14.09
CA PHE A 49 -1.37 15.95 14.98
C PHE A 49 -0.89 16.09 16.43
N SER A 50 -0.64 17.32 16.87
CA SER A 50 -0.45 17.64 18.29
C SER A 50 -1.79 18.03 18.91
N MET A 51 -2.42 17.12 19.67
CA MET A 51 -3.43 17.53 20.63
C MET A 51 -2.71 18.35 21.71
N SER A 52 -2.96 19.65 21.74
CA SER A 52 -2.67 20.48 22.91
C SER A 52 -3.52 19.93 24.05
N GLN A 53 -2.89 19.17 24.93
CA GLN A 53 -3.53 18.60 26.10
C GLN A 53 -3.82 19.76 27.07
N GLU A 54 -4.97 20.42 26.92
CA GLU A 54 -5.75 20.72 28.13
C GLU A 54 -6.01 19.38 28.77
N GLU A 55 -5.69 19.27 30.07
CA GLU A 55 -5.67 18.02 30.83
C GLU A 55 -6.91 17.18 30.51
N ALA A 56 -6.73 16.19 29.63
CA ALA A 56 -7.71 15.15 29.43
C ALA A 56 -7.75 14.41 30.76
N SER A 57 -8.79 14.70 31.53
CA SER A 57 -9.15 13.96 32.73
C SER A 57 -9.04 12.47 32.43
N GLU A 58 -8.39 11.74 33.32
CA GLU A 58 -8.48 10.28 33.39
C GLU A 58 -9.92 9.90 33.75
N GLU A 59 -10.87 10.16 32.86
CA GLU A 59 -12.16 9.51 32.95
C GLU A 59 -11.96 8.06 32.48
N PRO A 60 -12.45 7.08 33.26
CA PRO A 60 -12.53 5.71 32.80
C PRO A 60 -13.14 5.70 31.40
N LEU A 61 -12.57 4.94 30.47
CA LEU A 61 -13.22 4.65 29.20
C LEU A 61 -14.58 4.02 29.52
N GLU A 62 -15.63 4.86 29.52
CA GLU A 62 -17.01 4.46 29.64
C GLU A 62 -17.25 3.36 28.59
N PRO A 63 -17.90 2.25 28.96
CA PRO A 63 -18.03 1.09 28.10
C PRO A 63 -18.87 1.45 26.87
N ASP A 64 -18.22 1.78 25.76
CA ASP A 64 -18.67 1.70 24.36
C ASP A 64 -20.13 2.12 24.05
N MET A 65 -20.79 2.88 24.92
CA MET A 65 -22.18 3.31 24.71
C MET A 65 -22.27 4.37 23.59
N SER A 66 -21.14 5.00 23.26
CA SER A 66 -21.06 5.98 22.16
C SER A 66 -21.11 5.29 20.80
N LEU A 67 -20.48 4.13 20.62
CA LEU A 67 -20.38 3.51 19.30
C LEU A 67 -21.74 3.01 18.81
N GLU A 68 -22.56 2.45 19.70
CA GLU A 68 -23.90 2.01 19.36
C GLU A 68 -24.84 3.21 19.10
N ALA A 69 -24.71 4.29 19.86
CA ALA A 69 -25.44 5.54 19.60
C ALA A 69 -25.01 6.20 18.27
N ASP A 70 -23.73 6.15 17.92
CA ASP A 70 -23.19 6.68 16.67
C ASP A 70 -23.55 5.77 15.47
N TRP A 71 -23.61 4.45 15.68
CA TRP A 71 -24.11 3.49 14.70
C TRP A 71 -25.60 3.70 14.41
N ASN A 72 -26.40 3.99 15.44
CA ASN A 72 -27.82 4.33 15.29
C ASN A 72 -28.03 5.66 14.54
N LYS A 73 -27.09 6.62 14.62
CA LYS A 73 -27.11 7.83 13.78
C LYS A 73 -26.83 7.51 12.32
N LEU A 74 -25.88 6.61 12.04
CA LEU A 74 -25.56 6.15 10.68
C LEU A 74 -26.69 5.34 10.04
N GLN A 75 -27.45 4.57 10.83
CA GLN A 75 -28.63 3.84 10.34
C GLN A 75 -29.80 4.75 9.92
N ASN A 76 -29.84 5.99 10.42
CA ASN A 76 -30.88 6.97 10.09
C ASN A 76 -30.45 7.93 8.95
N THR A 77 -29.33 7.67 8.29
CA THR A 77 -28.93 8.43 7.11
C THR A 77 -29.70 7.88 5.90
N GLU A 78 -30.37 8.74 5.13
CA GLU A 78 -31.14 8.35 3.93
C GLU A 78 -30.28 7.86 2.75
N VAL A 79 -28.96 7.67 2.98
CA VAL A 79 -27.99 7.26 1.96
C VAL A 79 -28.28 5.83 1.51
N GLN A 80 -28.61 5.68 0.24
CA GLN A 80 -28.82 4.38 -0.38
C GLN A 80 -27.49 3.79 -0.85
N PHE A 81 -27.50 2.48 -1.08
CA PHE A 81 -26.32 1.79 -1.62
C PHE A 81 -25.87 2.41 -2.95
N GLU A 82 -26.83 2.77 -3.81
CA GLU A 82 -26.59 3.39 -5.10
C GLU A 82 -25.81 4.70 -4.98
N ASP A 83 -26.06 5.51 -3.93
CA ASP A 83 -25.33 6.76 -3.71
C ASP A 83 -23.83 6.54 -3.49
N TYR A 84 -23.45 5.40 -2.90
CA TYR A 84 -22.04 5.01 -2.76
C TYR A 84 -21.48 4.44 -4.06
N VAL A 85 -22.28 3.68 -4.81
CA VAL A 85 -21.86 3.08 -6.09
C VAL A 85 -21.58 4.15 -7.14
N THR A 86 -22.37 5.23 -7.14
CA THR A 86 -22.26 6.31 -8.11
C THR A 86 -21.59 7.56 -7.53
N CYS A 87 -20.94 7.46 -6.36
CA CYS A 87 -20.38 8.64 -5.70
C CYS A 87 -19.26 9.32 -6.50
N ASP A 88 -18.62 8.57 -7.40
CA ASP A 88 -17.60 9.05 -8.34
C ASP A 88 -18.10 9.14 -9.79
N GLU A 89 -19.40 8.93 -10.04
CA GLU A 89 -19.96 8.97 -11.39
C GLU A 89 -19.86 10.40 -11.95
N GLY A 90 -19.10 10.54 -13.04
CA GLY A 90 -18.84 11.83 -13.67
C GLY A 90 -17.78 12.69 -12.95
N LEU A 91 -17.16 12.18 -11.88
CA LEU A 91 -15.99 12.82 -11.28
C LEU A 91 -14.77 12.54 -12.17
N ALA A 92 -14.07 13.58 -12.59
CA ALA A 92 -12.80 13.42 -13.29
C ALA A 92 -11.76 12.83 -12.31
N THR A 93 -11.56 11.52 -12.36
CA THR A 93 -10.57 10.81 -11.54
C THR A 93 -9.14 10.98 -12.07
N THR A 94 -9.01 11.44 -13.31
CA THR A 94 -7.75 11.80 -13.96
C THR A 94 -7.93 13.07 -14.77
N GLY A 95 -6.82 13.75 -15.09
CA GLY A 95 -6.84 14.77 -16.13
C GLY A 95 -7.29 14.15 -17.46
N THR A 96 -8.03 14.93 -18.27
CA THR A 96 -8.27 14.57 -19.67
C THR A 96 -7.12 15.12 -20.47
N LEU A 97 -6.34 14.23 -21.08
CA LEU A 97 -5.29 14.62 -22.01
C LEU A 97 -5.91 14.70 -23.41
N THR A 98 -5.64 15.78 -24.11
CA THR A 98 -5.88 15.89 -25.54
C THR A 98 -4.91 14.99 -26.30
N ASP A 99 -5.28 14.57 -27.51
CA ASP A 99 -4.40 13.79 -28.39
C ASP A 99 -3.03 14.47 -28.58
N ALA A 100 -2.99 15.81 -28.60
CA ALA A 100 -1.75 16.59 -28.69
C ALA A 100 -0.87 16.43 -27.45
N GLU A 101 -1.44 16.48 -26.25
CA GLU A 101 -0.72 16.29 -24.99
C GLU A 101 -0.22 14.84 -24.84
N ILE A 102 -1.00 13.86 -25.29
CA ILE A 102 -0.56 12.45 -25.31
C ILE A 102 0.65 12.28 -26.23
N ILE A 103 0.61 12.89 -27.42
CA ILE A 103 1.72 12.85 -28.38
C ILE A 103 2.96 13.53 -27.79
N ASP A 104 2.80 14.65 -27.08
CA ASP A 104 3.92 15.37 -26.47
C ASP A 104 4.60 14.55 -25.36
N ILE A 105 3.81 13.91 -24.48
CA ILE A 105 4.34 13.01 -23.44
C ILE A 105 5.13 11.84 -24.06
N VAL A 106 4.55 11.17 -25.06
CA VAL A 106 5.21 10.05 -25.74
C VAL A 106 6.48 10.49 -26.46
N ASN A 107 6.51 11.72 -26.99
CA ASN A 107 7.69 12.26 -27.66
C ASN A 107 8.75 12.79 -26.67
N GLN A 108 8.37 13.24 -25.48
CA GLN A 108 9.30 13.59 -24.40
C GLN A 108 10.04 12.33 -23.92
N ASP A 109 9.33 11.23 -23.69
CA ASP A 109 9.93 9.93 -23.32
C ASP A 109 10.92 9.38 -24.37
N ILE A 110 10.80 9.79 -25.63
CA ILE A 110 11.70 9.38 -26.73
C ILE A 110 12.91 10.33 -26.86
N ASN A 111 12.83 11.56 -26.35
CA ASN A 111 13.87 12.58 -26.52
C ASN A 111 14.68 12.89 -25.24
N GLU A 112 14.28 12.35 -24.08
CA GLU A 112 14.98 12.54 -22.79
C GLU A 112 16.10 11.51 -22.51
N ASP A 113 16.78 11.02 -23.56
CA ASP A 113 18.10 10.37 -23.42
C ASP A 113 19.26 11.41 -23.25
N ASN A 114 18.95 12.65 -22.84
CA ASN A 114 19.94 13.68 -22.48
C ASN A 114 19.68 14.26 -21.08
N VAL A 115 20.09 13.46 -20.09
CA VAL A 115 20.43 13.70 -18.67
C VAL A 115 20.47 15.16 -18.17
N ASP A 116 19.82 15.43 -17.03
CA ASP A 116 20.33 16.36 -16.01
C ASP A 116 20.47 15.63 -14.66
N GLU A 117 21.73 15.37 -14.29
CA GLU A 117 22.16 14.82 -13.01
C GLU A 117 22.06 15.90 -11.92
N ASN A 118 20.89 16.24 -11.38
CA ASN A 118 20.78 17.03 -10.13
C ASN A 118 19.41 16.90 -9.43
N ASP A 119 18.93 15.68 -9.19
CA ASP A 119 18.09 15.46 -8.01
C ASP A 119 18.52 14.20 -7.29
N VAL A 120 18.99 14.39 -6.07
CA VAL A 120 19.51 13.33 -5.20
C VAL A 120 18.32 12.76 -4.45
N ASP A 121 17.57 11.86 -5.08
CA ASP A 121 16.72 10.91 -4.35
C ASP A 121 17.29 9.51 -4.48
N HIS A 122 17.57 8.92 -3.32
CA HIS A 122 18.14 7.59 -3.19
C HIS A 122 17.16 6.54 -3.69
N THR A 123 17.29 6.15 -4.96
CA THR A 123 16.78 4.86 -5.45
C THR A 123 17.95 4.00 -5.91
N ASP A 124 17.93 2.75 -5.43
CA ASP A 124 18.91 1.70 -5.71
C ASP A 124 19.35 1.66 -7.19
N PRO A 125 20.59 1.24 -7.50
CA PRO A 125 21.04 1.10 -8.88
C PRO A 125 20.23 -0.02 -9.54
N ALA A 126 19.15 0.36 -10.21
CA ALA A 126 18.45 -0.51 -11.14
C ALA A 126 19.48 -0.89 -12.21
N VAL A 127 19.94 -2.14 -12.15
CA VAL A 127 20.64 -2.78 -13.24
C VAL A 127 19.68 -2.69 -14.43
N PHE A 128 19.93 -1.75 -15.34
CA PHE A 128 19.24 -1.68 -16.62
C PHE A 128 19.61 -2.95 -17.38
N GLU A 129 18.80 -4.01 -17.21
CA GLU A 129 18.79 -5.09 -18.18
C GLU A 129 18.46 -4.46 -19.54
N PRO A 130 19.20 -4.79 -20.61
CA PRO A 130 19.00 -4.17 -21.90
C PRO A 130 17.55 -4.42 -22.34
N LEU A 131 16.81 -3.33 -22.55
CA LEU A 131 15.45 -3.38 -23.07
C LEU A 131 15.49 -4.08 -24.42
N ILE A 132 14.91 -5.28 -24.50
CA ILE A 132 14.84 -6.02 -25.75
C ILE A 132 13.97 -5.25 -26.74
N SER A 133 14.45 -5.13 -27.98
CA SER A 133 13.68 -4.49 -29.04
C SER A 133 12.40 -5.28 -29.35
N ASN A 134 11.35 -4.58 -29.79
CA ASN A 134 10.15 -5.21 -30.35
C ASN A 134 10.48 -6.26 -31.44
N LYS A 135 11.56 -6.06 -32.19
CA LYS A 135 12.05 -7.01 -33.19
C LYS A 135 12.55 -8.30 -32.54
N GLU A 136 13.29 -8.19 -31.44
CA GLU A 136 13.87 -9.31 -30.70
C GLU A 136 12.78 -10.09 -29.94
N ALA A 137 11.83 -9.38 -29.33
CA ALA A 137 10.66 -9.99 -28.69
C ALA A 137 9.85 -10.84 -29.68
N ARG A 138 9.59 -10.32 -30.89
CA ARG A 138 8.89 -11.06 -31.95
C ARG A 138 9.68 -12.27 -32.45
N ALA A 139 11.00 -12.16 -32.54
CA ALA A 139 11.85 -13.28 -32.91
C ALA A 139 11.81 -14.40 -31.87
N ALA A 140 11.89 -14.06 -30.57
CA ALA A 140 11.81 -15.01 -29.47
C ALA A 140 10.48 -15.79 -29.46
N ILE A 141 9.35 -15.12 -29.74
CA ILE A 141 8.05 -15.76 -29.87
C ILE A 141 8.04 -16.81 -31.00
N ASN A 142 8.65 -16.50 -32.14
CA ASN A 142 8.73 -17.45 -33.25
C ASN A 142 9.60 -18.66 -32.90
N THR A 143 10.70 -18.46 -32.16
CA THR A 143 11.54 -19.54 -31.64
C THR A 143 10.74 -20.48 -30.72
N LEU A 144 10.00 -19.93 -29.76
CA LEU A 144 9.15 -20.72 -28.84
C LEU A 144 8.10 -21.55 -29.59
N ARG A 145 7.49 -20.99 -30.65
CA ARG A 145 6.50 -21.70 -31.47
C ARG A 145 7.08 -22.87 -32.26
N SER A 146 8.37 -22.81 -32.60
CA SER A 146 9.07 -23.86 -33.35
C SER A 146 9.68 -24.95 -32.45
N PHE A 147 9.72 -24.72 -31.13
CA PHE A 147 10.25 -25.66 -30.17
C PHE A 147 9.34 -26.88 -30.05
N LYS A 148 9.88 -28.08 -30.30
CA LYS A 148 9.21 -29.36 -30.06
C LYS A 148 10.02 -30.15 -29.05
N MET A 149 9.32 -30.72 -28.06
CA MET A 149 9.88 -31.58 -27.01
C MET A 149 10.05 -33.01 -27.51
#